data_AF-A0A7D6GGV5-F1
#
_entry.id   AF-A0A7D6GGV5-F1
#
_cell.length_a   1.000
_cell.length_b   1.000
_cell.length_c   1.000
_cell.angle_alpha   90.00
_cell.angle_beta   90.00
_cell.angle_gamma   90.00
#
_symmetry.space_group_name_H-M   'P 1'
#
loop_
_entity.id
_entity.type
_entity.pdbx_description
1 polymer ?
#
loop_
_entity_poly.entity_id
_entity_poly.type
_entity_poly.pdbx_seq_one_letter_code
_entity_poly.pdbx_strand_id
1 'polypeptide(L)' 'MRSTGGGRSTYIEFVNARRERIVVYWLDWNGRRQQYRTLGPGESYRQQTYVGHPWVVTNDRGWALVCFQPESETRRAVVR' A
#
# COMPACT_ATOMS: atom_id res chain seq x y z
N MET A 1 -4.35 13.13 1.31
CA MET A 1 -4.12 12.17 0.22
C MET A 1 -5.39 11.33 0.05
N ARG A 2 -5.88 11.10 -1.18
CA ARG A 2 -7.12 10.37 -1.49
C ARG A 2 -7.08 9.79 -2.90
N SER A 3 -7.93 8.80 -3.20
CA SER A 3 -8.00 8.23 -4.55
C SER A 3 -8.69 9.15 -5.57
N THR A 4 -8.24 9.07 -6.82
CA THR A 4 -8.85 9.69 -7.99
C THR A 4 -9.14 8.64 -9.06
N GLY A 5 -10.24 8.81 -9.82
CA GLY A 5 -10.61 7.90 -10.90
C GLY A 5 -9.86 8.15 -12.21
N GLY A 6 -10.07 7.26 -13.19
CA GLY A 6 -9.57 7.41 -14.56
C GLY A 6 -8.13 6.93 -14.81
N GLY A 7 -7.44 6.43 -13.79
CA GLY A 7 -6.08 5.90 -13.93
C GLY A 7 -6.02 4.50 -14.52
N ARG A 8 -4.89 4.17 -15.17
CA ARG A 8 -4.61 2.85 -15.74
C ARG A 8 -4.46 1.79 -14.63
N SER A 9 -4.89 0.56 -14.90
CA SER A 9 -4.64 -0.58 -14.02
C SER A 9 -3.14 -0.88 -13.97
N THR A 10 -2.63 -1.17 -12.78
CA THR A 10 -1.23 -1.51 -12.50
C THR A 10 -1.16 -2.45 -11.29
N TYR A 11 0.04 -2.83 -10.86
CA TYR A 11 0.25 -3.66 -9.67
C TYR A 11 1.27 -3.01 -8.73
N ILE A 12 1.11 -3.29 -7.43
CA ILE A 12 2.11 -3.02 -6.40
C ILE A 12 2.51 -4.35 -5.78
N GLU A 13 3.80 -4.52 -5.55
CA GLU A 13 4.30 -5.58 -4.68
C GLU A 13 4.74 -4.96 -3.35
N PHE A 14 4.00 -5.27 -2.28
CA PHE A 14 4.36 -4.92 -0.91
C PHE A 14 5.21 -6.03 -0.32
N VAL A 15 6.34 -5.66 0.29
CA VAL A 15 7.22 -6.63 0.96
C VAL A 15 7.57 -6.12 2.34
N ASN A 16 7.26 -6.92 3.36
CA ASN A 16 7.64 -6.64 4.73
C ASN A 16 9.06 -7.15 5.01
N ALA A 17 10.05 -6.26 4.91
CA ALA A 17 11.42 -6.59 5.29
C ALA A 17 11.72 -6.30 6.78
N ARG A 18 10.70 -5.95 7.57
CA ARG A 18 10.82 -5.70 9.01
C ARG A 18 10.69 -6.99 9.82
N ARG A 19 11.05 -6.91 11.11
CA ARG A 19 10.89 -8.00 12.08
C ARG A 19 9.52 -7.98 12.76
N GLU A 20 8.77 -6.89 12.58
CA GLU A 20 7.40 -6.73 13.06
C GLU A 20 6.41 -6.78 11.90
N ARG A 21 5.15 -7.05 12.19
CA ARG A 21 4.09 -7.01 11.18
C ARG A 21 3.78 -5.58 10.75
N ILE A 22 3.25 -5.46 9.54
CA ILE A 22 2.77 -4.22 8.94
C ILE A 22 1.34 -4.39 8.44
N VAL A 23 0.59 -3.30 8.37
CA VAL A 23 -0.76 -3.29 7.84
C VAL A 23 -0.82 -2.40 6.60
N VAL A 24 -1.34 -2.96 5.51
CA VAL A 24 -1.46 -2.33 4.20
C VAL A 24 -2.88 -1.78 4.02
N TYR A 25 -2.97 -0.49 3.77
CA TYR A 25 -4.21 0.24 3.54
C TYR A 25 -4.22 0.91 2.17
N TRP A 26 -5.38 0.85 1.53
CA TRP A 26 -5.71 1.76 0.45
C TRP A 26 -6.39 3.01 1.03
N LEU A 27 -6.15 4.18 0.46
CA LEU A 27 -6.92 5.38 0.78
C LEU A 27 -8.06 5.55 -0.22
N ASP A 28 -9.30 5.44 0.26
CA ASP A 28 -10.47 5.58 -0.61
C ASP A 28 -10.63 7.00 -1.17
N TRP A 29 -11.73 7.23 -1.89
CA TRP A 29 -12.04 8.53 -2.51
C TRP A 29 -12.24 9.67 -1.51
N ASN A 30 -12.53 9.34 -0.25
CA ASN A 30 -12.64 10.28 0.87
C ASN A 30 -11.33 10.37 1.68
N GLY A 31 -10.28 9.66 1.27
CA GLY A 31 -9.01 9.58 1.99
C GLY A 31 -9.05 8.70 3.24
N ARG A 32 -10.09 7.90 3.43
CA ARG A 32 -10.20 6.98 4.58
C ARG A 32 -9.40 5.71 4.29
N ARG A 33 -8.72 5.21 5.30
CA ARG A 33 -7.94 3.97 5.23
C ARG A 33 -8.88 2.78 5.16
N GLN A 34 -8.78 2.02 4.08
CA GLN A 34 -9.43 0.72 3.90
C GLN A 34 -8.37 -0.36 4.01
N GLN A 35 -8.51 -1.25 4.99
CA GLN A 35 -7.51 -2.29 5.23
C GLN A 35 -7.62 -3.39 4.19
N TYR A 36 -6.49 -3.77 3.60
CA TYR A 36 -6.43 -4.87 2.63
C TYR A 36 -5.72 -6.08 3.19
N ARG A 37 -4.54 -5.89 3.80
CA ARG A 37 -3.73 -7.01 4.24
C ARG A 37 -2.90 -6.64 5.46
N THR A 38 -2.67 -7.62 6.32
CA THR A 38 -1.55 -7.59 7.26
C THR A 38 -0.48 -8.54 6.75
N LEU A 39 0.78 -8.09 6.77
CA LEU A 39 1.95 -8.90 6.44
C LEU A 39 2.82 -9.07 7.69
N GLY A 40 3.10 -10.31 8.05
CA GLY A 40 4.13 -10.69 9.01
C GLY A 40 5.54 -10.50 8.46
N PRO A 41 6.58 -10.74 9.28
CA PRO A 41 7.97 -10.59 8.88
C PRO A 41 8.32 -11.48 7.67
N GLY A 42 8.94 -10.89 6.64
CA GLY A 42 9.34 -11.60 5.42
C GLY A 42 8.21 -11.86 4.42
N GLU A 43 6.95 -11.60 4.79
CA GLU A 43 5.82 -11.81 3.88
C GLU A 43 5.73 -10.74 2.79
N SER A 44 5.15 -11.12 1.66
CA SER A 44 4.88 -10.23 0.54
C SER A 44 3.45 -10.36 0.04
N TYR A 45 2.96 -9.32 -0.60
CA TYR A 45 1.61 -9.27 -1.16
C TYR A 45 1.57 -8.43 -2.43
N ARG A 46 1.09 -9.05 -3.52
CA ARG A 46 0.88 -8.38 -4.80
C ARG A 46 -0.58 -7.95 -4.94
N GLN A 47 -0.79 -6.65 -5.08
CA GLN A 47 -2.10 -6.02 -5.19
C GLN A 47 -2.28 -5.39 -6.57
N GLN A 48 -3.35 -5.75 -7.27
CA GLN A 48 -3.81 -4.96 -8.43
C GLN A 48 -4.41 -3.63 -7.94
N THR A 49 -4.06 -2.52 -8.59
CA THR A 49 -4.59 -1.20 -8.25
C THR A 49 -4.68 -0.34 -9.51
N TYR A 50 -5.02 0.93 -9.35
CA TYR A 50 -5.00 1.92 -10.41
C TYR A 50 -4.01 3.04 -10.10
N VAL A 51 -3.44 3.63 -11.15
CA VAL A 51 -2.75 4.92 -11.05
C VAL A 51 -3.72 5.93 -10.41
N GLY A 52 -3.27 6.71 -9.44
CA GLY A 52 -4.16 7.62 -8.71
C GLY A 52 -4.80 7.03 -7.45
N HIS A 53 -4.55 5.76 -7.12
CA HIS A 53 -5.00 5.14 -5.86
C HIS A 53 -3.86 5.08 -4.82
N PRO A 54 -3.76 6.04 -3.88
CA PRO A 54 -2.71 6.01 -2.87
C PRO A 54 -2.87 4.88 -1.87
N TRP A 55 -1.74 4.38 -1.40
CA TRP A 55 -1.63 3.36 -0.36
C TRP A 55 -0.80 3.85 0.82
N VAL A 56 -1.13 3.37 2.00
CA VAL A 56 -0.38 3.64 3.24
C VAL A 56 -0.10 2.32 3.92
N VAL A 57 1.15 2.12 4.34
CA VAL A 57 1.54 1.02 5.20
C VAL A 57 1.79 1.56 6.60
N THR A 58 1.27 0.89 7.63
CA THR A 58 1.50 1.23 9.03
C THR A 58 2.14 0.09 9.80
N ASN A 59 2.63 0.38 11.00
CA ASN A 59 2.82 -0.62 12.05
C ASN A 59 1.47 -0.95 12.73
N ASP A 60 1.48 -1.87 13.70
CA ASP A 60 0.26 -2.25 14.46
C ASP A 60 -0.33 -1.12 15.31
N ARG A 61 0.46 -0.08 15.62
CA ARG A 61 -0.01 1.09 16.36
C ARG A 61 -0.69 2.11 15.44
N GLY A 62 -0.81 1.82 14.14
CA GLY A 62 -1.44 2.69 13.15
C GLY A 62 -0.55 3.85 12.68
N TRP A 63 0.72 3.89 13.10
CA TRP A 63 1.69 4.90 12.65
C TRP A 63 2.14 4.60 11.23
N ALA A 64 2.02 5.60 10.36
CA ALA A 64 2.40 5.46 8.96
C ALA A 64 3.92 5.26 8.83
N LEU A 65 4.31 4.22 8.12
CA LEU A 65 5.71 3.90 7.78
C LEU A 65 6.02 4.32 6.35
N VAL A 66 5.10 4.06 5.41
CA VAL A 66 5.27 4.33 3.98
C VAL A 66 3.95 4.83 3.40
N CYS A 67 4.02 5.83 2.54
CA CYS A 67 2.95 6.19 1.61
C CYS A 67 3.41 5.88 0.19
N PHE A 68 2.56 5.24 -0.60
CA PHE A 68 2.89 4.81 -1.95
C PHE A 68 1.83 5.27 -2.95
N GLN A 69 2.27 5.98 -4.00
CA GLN A 69 1.42 6.36 -5.12
C GLN A 69 1.75 5.45 -6.32
N PRO A 70 0.79 4.68 -6.85
CA PRO A 70 1.01 3.86 -8.02
C PRO A 70 1.24 4.73 -9.25
N GLU A 71 2.24 4.36 -10.03
CA GLU A 71 2.52 4.93 -11.34
C GLU A 71 2.26 3.90 -12.44
N SER A 72 2.31 4.36 -13.69
CA SER A 72 2.01 3.53 -14.87
C SER A 72 2.95 2.32 -15.02
N GLU A 73 4.13 2.37 -14.40
CA GLU A 73 5.10 1.28 -14.35
C GLU A 73 5.08 0.61 -12.97
N THR A 74 5.15 -0.73 -12.96
CA THR A 74 5.16 -1.53 -11.73
C THR A 74 6.37 -1.15 -10.86
N ARG A 75 6.12 -0.71 -9.63
CA ARG A 75 7.17 -0.44 -8.63
C ARG A 75 6.98 -1.33 -7.41
N ARG A 76 8.11 -1.75 -6.83
CA ARG A 76 8.14 -2.54 -5.60
C ARG A 76 8.29 -1.62 -4.39
N ALA A 77 7.41 -1.77 -3.42
CA ALA A 77 7.47 -1.04 -2.15
C ALA A 77 8.08 -1.96 -1.08
N VAL A 78 9.36 -1.75 -0.76
CA VAL A 78 10.06 -2.48 0.31
C VAL A 78 10.00 -1.67 1.59
N VAL A 79 9.35 -2.21 2.61
CA VAL A 79 9.19 -1.56 3.92
C VAL A 79 10.29 -2.10 4.85
N ARG A 80 11.15 -1.22 5.34
CA ARG A 80 12.27 -1.51 6.26
C ARG A 80 12.07 -0.81 7.60
#